data_AF-A0A1E7Z4N1-F1
#
_entry.id   AF-A0A1E7Z4N1-F1
#
_cell.length_a   1.000
_cell.length_b   1.000
_cell.length_c   1.000
_cell.angle_alpha   90.00
_cell.angle_beta   90.00
_cell.angle_gamma   90.00
#
_symmetry.space_group_name_H-M   'P 1'
#
loop_
_entity.id
_entity.type
_entity.pdbx_description
1 polymer ?
#
loop_
_entity_poly.entity_id
_entity_poly.type
_entity_poly.pdbx_seq_one_letter_code
_entity_poly.pdbx_strand_id
1 'polypeptide(L)'
;MEIKHHLLTVPGGPSDSIYGVSIFRACDEGAVVVLTEPGENLGMSITNAIEQVANLARDMLLESLPPKHIVWIERFEELGTFDYVRFQWNGKQFFSPDWRPIGDRDERSFWWLIFGLQEPACAFPRFSLERDADLCARKSSGG
;
A
#
# COMPACT_ATOMS: atom_id res chain seq x y z
N MET A 1 -11.89 0.77 -13.80
CA MET A 1 -11.04 0.58 -12.61
C MET A 1 -10.74 1.95 -12.05
N GLU A 2 -11.09 2.20 -10.80
CA GLU A 2 -10.69 3.40 -10.06
C GLU A 2 -9.31 3.15 -9.43
N ILE A 3 -8.44 4.15 -9.49
CA ILE A 3 -7.08 4.09 -8.94
C ILE A 3 -6.86 5.30 -8.03
N LYS A 4 -6.40 5.06 -6.81
CA LYS A 4 -6.06 6.11 -5.84
C LYS A 4 -4.70 5.84 -5.23
N HIS A 5 -3.95 6.91 -4.96
CA HIS A 5 -2.65 6.84 -4.30
C HIS A 5 -2.66 7.73 -3.06
N HIS A 6 -2.12 7.22 -1.97
CA HIS A 6 -2.09 7.88 -0.67
C HIS A 6 -0.72 7.71 -0.02
N LEU A 7 -0.39 8.63 0.88
CA LEU A 7 0.68 8.46 1.86
C LEU A 7 0.04 8.26 3.22
N LEU A 8 0.51 7.25 3.96
CA LEU A 8 0.10 6.98 5.32
C LEU A 8 1.28 7.12 6.26
N THR A 9 1.12 7.93 7.30
CA THR A 9 2.07 8.04 8.41
C THR A 9 1.69 7.03 9.49
N VAL A 10 2.62 6.16 9.86
CA VAL A 10 2.40 5.19 10.94
C VAL A 10 2.84 5.81 12.27
N PRO A 11 1.90 6.05 13.20
CA PRO A 11 2.23 6.68 14.48
C PRO A 11 3.03 5.74 15.37
N GLY A 12 4.03 6.28 16.09
CA GLY A 12 4.79 5.56 17.12
C GLY A 12 6.00 4.76 16.62
N GLY A 13 6.32 4.84 15.33
CA GLY A 13 7.60 4.38 14.80
C GLY A 13 8.74 5.38 15.06
N PRO A 14 10.02 4.97 14.93
CA PRO A 14 11.12 5.92 14.87
C PRO A 14 10.89 6.86 13.67
N SER A 15 10.63 8.13 13.95
CA SER A 15 10.53 9.24 12.97
C SER A 15 9.25 9.30 12.10
N ASP A 16 8.08 8.88 12.60
CA ASP A 16 6.79 8.99 11.86
C ASP A 16 6.90 8.44 10.43
N SER A 17 7.29 7.16 10.31
CA SER A 17 7.53 6.51 9.02
C SER A 17 6.34 6.64 8.07
N ILE A 18 6.60 7.01 6.82
CA ILE A 18 5.57 7.23 5.81
C ILE A 18 5.62 6.10 4.78
N TYR A 19 4.45 5.58 4.42
CA TYR A 19 4.31 4.52 3.42
C TYR A 19 3.34 4.91 2.32
N GLY A 20 3.68 4.53 1.10
CA GLY A 20 2.80 4.67 -0.06
C GLY A 20 1.74 3.58 -0.10
N VAL A 21 0.52 3.98 -0.43
CA VAL A 21 -0.63 3.06 -0.57
C VAL A 21 -1.32 3.35 -1.89
N SER A 22 -1.28 2.38 -2.81
CA SER A 22 -2.04 2.43 -4.07
C SER A 22 -3.23 1.48 -3.99
N ILE A 23 -4.43 2.00 -4.26
CA ILE A 23 -5.69 1.24 -4.18
C ILE A 23 -6.29 1.16 -5.58
N PHE A 24 -6.53 -0.07 -6.02
CA PHE A 24 -7.18 -0.40 -7.29
C PHE A 24 -8.54 -1.02 -7.00
N ARG A 25 -9.61 -0.38 -7.46
CA ARG A 25 -10.98 -0.89 -7.34
C ARG A 25 -11.55 -1.19 -8.73
N ALA A 26 -11.78 -2.47 -9.00
CA ALA A 26 -12.42 -2.93 -10.23
C ALA A 26 -13.96 -2.91 -10.12
N CYS A 27 -14.48 -3.14 -8.92
CA CYS A 27 -15.90 -3.09 -8.56
C CYS A 27 -16.07 -2.63 -7.10
N ASP A 28 -17.32 -2.42 -6.67
CA ASP A 28 -17.62 -2.00 -5.30
C ASP A 28 -17.32 -3.09 -4.25
N GLU A 29 -17.17 -4.33 -4.69
CA GLU A 29 -17.05 -5.48 -3.80
C GLU A 29 -15.62 -5.84 -3.42
N GLY A 30 -14.58 -5.27 -4.05
CA GLY A 30 -13.19 -5.65 -3.76
C GLY A 30 -12.14 -4.63 -4.16
N ALA A 31 -10.99 -4.72 -3.49
CA ALA A 31 -9.85 -3.84 -3.73
C ALA A 31 -8.53 -4.62 -3.73
N VAL A 32 -7.61 -4.21 -4.60
CA VAL A 32 -6.19 -4.57 -4.52
C VAL A 32 -5.46 -3.37 -3.94
N VAL A 33 -4.66 -3.61 -2.91
CA VAL A 33 -3.93 -2.58 -2.18
C VAL A 33 -2.44 -2.90 -2.27
N VAL A 34 -1.69 -2.00 -2.88
CA VAL A 34 -0.24 -2.09 -3.01
C VAL A 34 0.40 -1.14 -2.02
N LEU A 35 1.11 -1.72 -1.06
CA LEU A 35 1.87 -1.05 -0.02
C LEU A 35 3.30 -0.89 -0.52
N THR A 36 3.86 0.32 -0.42
CA THR A 36 5.20 0.64 -0.93
C THR A 36 5.98 1.41 0.13
N GLU A 37 7.21 0.95 0.40
CA GLU A 37 8.18 1.71 1.18
C GLU A 37 8.84 2.78 0.30
N PRO A 38 8.74 4.08 0.62
CA PRO A 38 9.53 5.10 -0.04
C PRO A 38 11.02 4.85 0.18
N GLY A 39 11.86 5.00 -0.84
CA GLY A 39 13.33 4.80 -0.71
C GLY A 39 14.01 5.74 0.29
N GLU A 40 13.36 6.86 0.64
CA GLU A 40 13.84 7.84 1.61
C GLU A 40 13.37 7.57 3.05
N ASN A 41 12.62 6.48 3.29
CA ASN A 41 12.06 6.18 4.60
C ASN A 41 13.19 5.80 5.58
N LEU A 42 13.63 6.76 6.41
CA LEU A 42 14.68 6.57 7.42
C LEU A 42 14.22 5.70 8.61
N GLY A 43 13.00 5.17 8.56
CA GLY A 43 12.35 4.46 9.64
C GLY A 43 12.41 2.94 9.50
N MET A 44 11.28 2.30 9.76
CA MET A 44 11.12 0.86 9.76
C MET A 44 10.81 0.37 8.34
N SER A 45 11.42 -0.76 7.93
CA SER A 45 11.04 -1.38 6.66
C SER A 45 9.56 -1.72 6.63
N ILE A 46 8.91 -1.56 5.48
CA ILE A 46 7.48 -1.85 5.34
C ILE A 46 7.15 -3.29 5.72
N THR A 47 8.06 -4.25 5.48
CA THR A 47 7.92 -5.64 5.95
C THR A 47 7.67 -5.72 7.46
N ASN A 48 8.33 -4.87 8.26
CA ASN A 48 8.18 -4.83 9.71
C ASN A 48 6.96 -4.03 10.18
N ALA A 49 6.51 -3.07 9.38
CA ALA A 49 5.34 -2.23 9.67
C ALA A 49 4.05 -2.70 8.98
N ILE A 50 4.09 -3.78 8.18
CA ILE A 50 3.06 -4.14 7.21
C ILE A 50 1.68 -4.32 7.86
N GLU A 51 1.62 -4.91 9.06
CA GLU A 51 0.37 -5.08 9.81
C GLU A 51 -0.22 -3.71 10.19
N GLN A 52 0.62 -2.79 10.69
CA GLN A 52 0.19 -1.46 11.12
C GLN A 52 -0.30 -0.64 9.91
N VAL A 53 0.43 -0.68 8.80
CA VAL A 53 0.06 -0.01 7.55
C VAL A 53 -1.24 -0.60 6.98
N ALA A 54 -1.40 -1.92 6.95
CA ALA A 54 -2.61 -2.57 6.46
C ALA A 54 -3.84 -2.22 7.29
N ASN A 55 -3.70 -2.21 8.62
CA ASN A 55 -4.78 -1.79 9.53
C ASN A 55 -5.15 -0.32 9.31
N LEU A 56 -4.16 0.57 9.23
CA LEU A 56 -4.39 2.00 9.00
C LEU A 56 -5.05 2.27 7.63
N ALA A 57 -4.55 1.61 6.57
CA ALA A 57 -5.14 1.71 5.24
C ALA A 57 -6.59 1.21 5.22
N ARG A 58 -6.88 0.12 5.94
CA ARG A 58 -8.26 -0.37 6.08
C ARG A 58 -9.14 0.63 6.78
N ASP A 59 -8.72 1.11 7.94
CA ASP A 59 -9.53 1.98 8.79
C ASP A 59 -9.79 3.35 8.13
N MET A 60 -8.81 3.89 7.40
CA MET A 60 -8.92 5.22 6.81
C MET A 60 -9.49 5.22 5.39
N LEU A 61 -9.21 4.19 4.59
CA LEU A 61 -9.44 4.21 3.13
C LEU A 61 -10.39 3.11 2.64
N LEU A 62 -10.59 2.04 3.43
CA LEU A 62 -11.32 0.84 3.00
C LEU A 62 -12.33 0.36 4.04
N GLU A 63 -12.82 1.24 4.93
CA GLU A 63 -13.67 0.85 6.07
C GLU A 63 -14.91 0.06 5.64
N SER A 64 -15.48 0.42 4.49
CA SER A 64 -16.68 -0.21 3.92
C SER A 64 -16.44 -1.60 3.31
N LEU A 65 -15.18 -2.03 3.13
CA LEU A 65 -14.87 -3.32 2.54
C LEU A 65 -14.66 -4.40 3.63
N PRO A 66 -15.27 -5.58 3.48
CA PRO A 66 -14.93 -6.73 4.31
C PRO A 66 -13.44 -7.09 4.16
N PRO A 67 -12.72 -7.44 5.24
CA PRO A 67 -11.29 -7.79 5.19
C PRO A 67 -10.94 -8.85 4.14
N LYS A 68 -11.81 -9.86 3.96
CA LYS A 68 -11.65 -10.94 2.97
C LYS A 68 -11.74 -10.48 1.51
N HIS A 69 -12.19 -9.26 1.24
CA HIS A 69 -12.31 -8.69 -0.10
C HIS A 69 -11.15 -7.73 -0.44
N ILE A 70 -10.14 -7.67 0.42
CA ILE A 70 -8.95 -6.85 0.22
C ILE A 70 -7.78 -7.77 -0.09
N VAL A 71 -7.17 -7.57 -1.26
CA VAL A 71 -5.93 -8.24 -1.66
C VAL A 71 -4.78 -7.31 -1.34
N TRP A 72 -3.88 -7.74 -0.45
CA TRP A 72 -2.71 -6.95 -0.06
C TRP A 72 -1.47 -7.39 -0.82
N ILE A 73 -0.74 -6.40 -1.32
CA ILE A 73 0.49 -6.55 -2.08
C ILE A 73 1.55 -5.66 -1.45
N GLU A 74 2.76 -6.19 -1.25
CA GLU A 74 3.95 -5.39 -0.96
C GLU A 74 4.71 -5.17 -2.25
N ARG A 75 5.16 -3.94 -2.47
CA ARG A 75 6.01 -3.55 -3.59
C ARG A 75 7.34 -3.02 -3.05
N PHE A 76 8.43 -3.64 -3.48
CA PHE A 76 9.79 -3.15 -3.28
C PHE A 76 10.15 -2.23 -4.45
N GLU A 77 10.09 -0.92 -4.23
CA GLU A 77 10.28 0.08 -5.28
C GLU A 77 11.65 -0.04 -5.97
N GLU A 78 12.72 -0.20 -5.20
CA GLU A 78 14.09 -0.27 -5.73
C GLU A 78 14.33 -1.48 -6.63
N LEU A 79 13.69 -2.60 -6.29
CA LEU A 79 13.81 -3.86 -7.03
C LEU A 79 12.75 -3.99 -8.12
N GLY A 80 11.71 -3.17 -8.09
CA GLY A 80 10.54 -3.30 -8.95
C GLY A 80 9.78 -4.61 -8.72
N THR A 81 9.85 -5.17 -7.52
CA THR A 81 9.28 -6.50 -7.23
C THR A 81 8.01 -6.46 -6.40
N PHE A 82 7.14 -7.44 -6.59
CA PHE A 82 5.84 -7.54 -5.92
C PHE A 82 5.63 -8.90 -5.23
N ASP A 83 5.09 -8.86 -4.01
CA ASP A 83 4.68 -10.04 -3.24
C ASP A 83 3.25 -9.90 -2.73
N TYR A 84 2.47 -10.99 -2.79
CA TYR A 84 1.23 -11.11 -2.03
C TYR A 84 1.55 -11.11 -0.54
N VAL A 85 0.77 -10.35 0.22
CA VAL A 85 0.78 -10.43 1.68
C VAL A 85 -0.55 -10.99 2.15
N ARG A 86 -0.53 -12.20 2.68
CA ARG A 86 -1.72 -12.80 3.31
C ARG A 86 -1.71 -12.47 4.78
N PHE A 87 -2.84 -11.95 5.26
CA PHE A 87 -3.04 -11.71 6.69
C PHE A 87 -4.10 -12.64 7.25
N GLN A 88 -3.98 -12.93 8.54
CA GLN A 88 -5.10 -13.39 9.35
C GLN A 88 -5.90 -12.17 9.84
N TRP A 89 -7.20 -12.34 10.03
CA TRP A 89 -8.09 -11.32 10.60
C TRP A 89 -8.75 -11.86 11.86
N ASN A 90 -8.62 -11.15 12.98
CA ASN A 90 -9.15 -11.60 14.28
C ASN A 90 -10.49 -10.94 14.66
N GLY A 91 -11.14 -10.24 13.72
CA GLY A 91 -12.34 -9.44 14.00
C GLY A 91 -12.05 -7.96 14.22
N LYS A 92 -10.80 -7.59 14.51
CA LYS A 92 -10.38 -6.22 14.81
C LYS A 92 -9.22 -5.71 13.96
N GLN A 93 -8.23 -6.56 13.71
CA GLN A 93 -7.01 -6.16 13.01
C GLN A 93 -6.44 -7.31 12.19
N PHE A 94 -5.69 -6.95 11.16
CA PHE A 94 -4.81 -7.84 10.41
C PHE A 94 -3.57 -8.17 11.23
N PHE A 95 -3.14 -9.43 11.17
CA PHE A 95 -1.97 -9.94 11.88
C PHE A 95 -1.40 -11.19 11.17
N SER A 96 -0.18 -11.60 11.56
CA SER A 96 0.53 -12.77 11.04
C SER A 96 0.66 -12.77 9.51
N PRO A 97 1.41 -11.80 8.93
CA PRO A 97 1.66 -11.75 7.50
C PRO A 97 2.40 -13.00 7.00
N ASP A 98 1.97 -13.50 5.85
CA ASP A 98 2.63 -14.54 5.05
C ASP A 98 2.86 -14.00 3.63
N TRP A 99 4.13 -13.92 3.23
CA TRP A 99 4.54 -13.38 1.95
C TRP A 99 4.65 -14.46 0.89
N ARG A 100 4.14 -14.17 -0.31
CA ARG A 100 4.27 -15.06 -1.47
C ARG A 100 4.60 -14.27 -2.74
N PRO A 101 5.61 -14.68 -3.52
CA PRO A 101 5.90 -14.10 -4.82
C PRO A 101 4.67 -14.03 -5.75
N ILE A 102 4.53 -12.92 -6.49
CA ILE A 102 3.57 -12.80 -7.59
C ILE A 102 4.24 -13.20 -8.91
N GLY A 103 4.12 -14.45 -9.33
CA GLY A 103 4.77 -14.93 -10.57
C GLY A 103 6.28 -14.70 -10.52
N ASP A 104 6.84 -14.04 -11.54
CA ASP A 104 8.26 -13.66 -11.61
C ASP A 104 8.59 -12.41 -10.78
N ARG A 105 7.61 -11.92 -10.01
CA ARG A 105 7.64 -10.74 -9.13
C ARG A 105 7.76 -9.42 -9.86
N ASP A 106 7.76 -9.38 -11.18
CA ASP A 106 7.85 -8.13 -11.94
C ASP A 106 6.47 -7.45 -12.14
N GLU A 107 6.50 -6.21 -12.63
CA GLU A 107 5.29 -5.42 -12.88
C GLU A 107 4.37 -6.09 -13.92
N ARG A 108 4.95 -6.74 -14.94
CA ARG A 108 4.18 -7.47 -15.94
C ARG A 108 3.39 -8.62 -15.31
N SER A 109 4.03 -9.41 -14.47
CA SER A 109 3.41 -10.51 -13.72
C SER A 109 2.33 -9.99 -12.79
N PHE A 110 2.55 -8.85 -12.13
CA PHE A 110 1.53 -8.19 -11.31
C PHE A 110 0.27 -7.88 -12.12
N TRP A 111 0.38 -7.15 -13.23
CA TRP A 111 -0.79 -6.74 -14.02
C TRP A 111 -1.53 -7.94 -14.63
N TRP A 112 -0.79 -8.93 -15.10
CA TRP A 112 -1.37 -10.14 -15.67
C TRP A 112 -2.06 -11.01 -14.61
N LEU A 113 -1.40 -11.31 -13.50
CA LEU A 113 -1.93 -12.26 -12.52
C LEU A 113 -3.03 -11.66 -11.65
N ILE A 114 -2.98 -10.36 -11.38
CA ILE A 114 -3.97 -9.69 -10.51
C ILE A 114 -5.21 -9.26 -11.31
N PHE A 115 -5.01 -8.73 -12.52
CA PHE A 115 -6.09 -8.10 -13.29
C PHE A 115 -6.34 -8.74 -14.66
N GLY A 116 -5.53 -9.71 -15.09
CA GLY A 116 -5.63 -10.30 -16.43
C GLY A 116 -5.20 -9.34 -17.55
N LEU A 117 -4.42 -8.30 -17.23
CA LEU A 117 -4.03 -7.28 -18.19
C LEU A 117 -2.65 -7.59 -18.78
N GLN A 118 -2.54 -7.49 -20.11
CA GLN A 118 -1.26 -7.67 -20.81
C GLN A 118 -0.34 -6.44 -20.72
N GLU A 119 -0.94 -5.27 -20.47
CA GLU A 119 -0.27 -3.98 -20.36
C GLU A 119 -0.68 -3.29 -19.03
N PRO A 120 0.21 -2.51 -18.40
CA PRO A 120 -0.11 -1.73 -17.21
C PRO A 120 -1.31 -0.80 -17.41
N ALA A 121 -2.25 -0.79 -16.48
CA ALA A 121 -3.35 0.17 -16.50
C ALA A 121 -2.91 1.58 -16.06
N CYS A 122 -1.84 1.66 -15.27
CA CYS A 122 -1.17 2.90 -14.88
C CYS A 122 0.27 2.61 -14.50
N ALA A 123 1.09 3.66 -14.40
CA ALA A 123 2.39 3.55 -13.74
C ALA A 123 2.21 3.58 -12.21
N PHE A 124 3.08 2.86 -11.49
CA PHE A 124 3.20 3.04 -10.05
C PHE A 124 3.90 4.36 -9.73
N PRO A 125 3.36 5.18 -8.79
CA PRO A 125 4.06 6.38 -8.37
C PRO A 125 5.34 6.02 -7.60
N ARG A 126 6.36 6.87 -7.75
CA ARG A 126 7.47 6.92 -6.81
C ARG A 126 7.06 7.80 -5.64
N PHE A 127 7.01 7.21 -4.45
CA PHE A 127 6.70 7.96 -3.24
C PHE A 127 8.01 8.58 -2.71
N SER A 128 7.98 9.88 -2.40
CA SER A 128 9.13 10.63 -1.89
C SER A 128 8.69 11.52 -0.74
N LEU A 129 9.50 11.66 0.30
CA LEU A 129 9.20 12.50 1.45
C LEU A 129 9.29 14.00 1.11
N GLU A 130 10.13 14.37 0.14
CA GLU A 130 10.41 15.77 -0.21
C GLU A 130 9.28 16.48 -0.95
N ARG A 131 8.40 15.76 -1.66
CA ARG A 131 7.33 16.39 -2.47
C ARG A 131 6.10 16.82 -1.66
N ASP A 132 5.93 16.32 -0.44
CA ASP A 132 4.71 16.54 0.35
C ASP A 132 4.89 17.40 1.61
N ALA A 133 6.11 17.85 1.90
CA ALA A 133 6.32 18.93 2.88
C ALA A 133 5.50 20.19 2.51
N ASP A 134 5.27 20.44 1.23
CA ASP A 134 4.43 21.52 0.73
C ASP A 134 2.92 21.29 0.92
N LEU A 135 2.45 20.03 0.97
CA LEU A 135 1.04 19.71 1.21
C LEU A 135 0.67 19.77 2.71
N CYS A 136 1.62 19.43 3.60
CA CYS A 136 1.45 19.64 5.04
C CYS A 136 1.61 21.12 5.45
N ALA A 137 2.51 21.89 4.81
CA ALA A 137 2.67 23.32 5.12
C ALA A 137 1.45 24.19 4.74
N ARG A 138 0.66 23.77 3.75
CA ARG A 138 -0.57 24.49 3.32
C ARG A 138 -1.78 24.27 4.22
N LYS A 139 -1.78 23.28 5.11
CA LYS A 139 -2.86 23.09 6.11
C LYS A 139 -2.64 23.88 7.40
N SER A 140 -1.45 24.42 7.62
CA SER A 140 -1.08 25.13 8.86
C SER A 140 -1.19 26.66 8.77
N SER A 141 -1.64 27.21 7.64
CA SER A 141 -1.73 28.65 7.38
C SER A 141 -3.15 29.18 7.18
N GLY A 142 -4.17 28.38 7.51
CA GLY A 142 -5.58 28.79 7.54
C GLY A 142 -6.15 28.74 8.95
N GLY A 143 -5.75 29.67 9.81
CA GLY A 143 -6.33 29.94 11.13
C GLY A 143 -6.54 31.44 11.29
#